data_AF-A0A0R1LM79-F1
#
_entry.id   AF-A0A0R1LM79-F1
#
_cell.length_a   1.000
_cell.length_b   1.000
_cell.length_c   1.000
_cell.angle_alpha   90.00
_cell.angle_beta   90.00
_cell.angle_gamma   90.00
#
_symmetry.space_group_name_H-M   'P 1'
#
loop_
_entity.id
_entity.type
_entity.pdbx_description
1 polymer ?
#
loop_
_entity_poly.entity_id
_entity_poly.type
_entity_poly.pdbx_seq_one_letter_code
_entity_poly.pdbx_strand_id
1 'polypeptide(L)'
;MMDGKRGTSTKIIYGAFDIIKNETGNDPVETFEEAMKNVMPVLEVKARRVGGSNYQVPIEVRPDRRTTLGLRWIVLYARLRGEHTMVERLAREIMDAANNTGAAVKKREDTHRMADANRAFAHYRW
;
A
#
# COMPACT_ATOMS: atom_id res chain seq x y z
N MET A 1 0.09 14.34 0.63
CA MET A 1 0.32 15.79 0.79
C MET A 1 1.67 16.02 1.43
N MET A 2 2.44 17.01 0.97
CA MET A 2 3.70 17.46 1.59
C MET A 2 3.51 18.90 2.05
N ASP A 3 3.98 19.23 3.25
CA ASP A 3 4.00 20.58 3.80
C ASP A 3 2.65 21.33 3.74
N GLY A 4 1.54 20.60 3.92
CA GLY A 4 0.19 21.19 3.87
C GLY A 4 -0.30 21.64 2.48
N LYS A 5 0.46 21.38 1.40
CA LYS A 5 0.12 21.80 0.04
C LYS A 5 -1.01 20.95 -0.57
N ARG A 6 -2.25 21.23 -0.14
CA ARG A 6 -3.45 20.52 -0.62
C ARG A 6 -3.69 20.75 -2.12
N GLY A 7 -3.62 22.00 -2.59
CA GLY A 7 -3.88 22.33 -4.01
C GLY A 7 -2.98 21.56 -4.98
N THR A 8 -1.67 21.48 -4.69
CA THR A 8 -0.72 20.70 -5.50
C THR A 8 -1.02 19.21 -5.43
N SER A 9 -1.35 18.69 -4.24
CA SER A 9 -1.68 17.27 -4.06
C SER A 9 -2.93 16.88 -4.86
N THR A 10 -3.95 17.73 -4.86
CA THR A 10 -5.18 17.55 -5.63
C THR A 10 -4.92 17.51 -7.12
N LYS A 11 -4.11 18.45 -7.65
CA LYS A 11 -3.71 18.45 -9.07
C LYS A 11 -2.99 17.17 -9.47
N ILE A 12 -2.12 16.64 -8.60
CA ILE A 12 -1.39 15.40 -8.87
C ILE A 12 -2.34 14.21 -8.95
N ILE A 13 -3.30 14.10 -8.04
CA ILE A 13 -4.25 12.98 -8.00
C ILE A 13 -5.13 13.01 -9.25
N TYR A 14 -5.74 14.14 -9.58
CA TYR A 14 -6.61 14.23 -10.76
C TYR A 14 -5.82 13.99 -12.05
N GLY A 15 -4.62 14.57 -12.18
CA GLY A 15 -3.77 14.31 -13.34
C GLY A 15 -3.39 12.82 -13.45
N ALA A 16 -3.20 12.12 -12.33
CA ALA A 16 -2.89 10.69 -12.37
C ALA A 16 -4.09 9.87 -12.85
N PHE A 17 -5.30 10.24 -12.42
CA PHE A 17 -6.54 9.62 -12.88
C PHE A 17 -6.81 9.88 -14.37
N ASP A 18 -6.47 11.06 -14.88
CA ASP A 18 -6.55 11.36 -16.31
C ASP A 18 -5.61 10.45 -17.12
N ILE A 19 -4.37 10.23 -16.65
CA ILE A 19 -3.44 9.28 -17.29
C ILE A 19 -3.99 7.86 -17.27
N ILE A 20 -4.47 7.38 -16.12
CA ILE A 20 -5.04 6.04 -15.99
C ILE A 20 -6.20 5.85 -16.97
N LYS A 21 -7.10 6.83 -17.05
CA LYS A 21 -8.24 6.80 -17.98
C LYS A 21 -7.79 6.76 -19.44
N ASN A 22 -6.78 7.54 -19.81
CA ASN A 22 -6.27 7.58 -21.17
C ASN A 22 -5.53 6.30 -21.58
N GLU A 23 -4.77 5.69 -20.67
CA GLU A 23 -3.99 4.48 -20.96
C GLU A 23 -4.82 3.19 -20.88
N THR A 24 -5.73 3.08 -19.92
CA THR A 24 -6.51 1.85 -19.69
C THR A 24 -7.89 1.88 -20.36
N GLY A 25 -8.45 3.07 -20.62
CA GLY A 25 -9.84 3.22 -21.07
C GLY A 25 -10.90 2.93 -20.01
N ASN A 26 -10.49 2.46 -18.82
CA ASN A 26 -11.38 2.12 -17.72
C ASN A 26 -11.63 3.32 -16.80
N ASP A 27 -12.61 3.17 -15.91
CA ASP A 27 -12.83 4.16 -14.87
C ASP A 27 -11.64 4.20 -13.89
N PRO A 28 -11.00 5.37 -13.69
CA PRO A 28 -9.84 5.48 -12.81
C PRO A 28 -10.18 5.22 -11.34
N VAL A 29 -11.43 5.43 -10.92
CA VAL A 29 -11.84 5.14 -9.54
C VAL A 29 -11.93 3.64 -9.32
N GLU A 30 -12.55 2.89 -10.23
CA GLU A 30 -12.57 1.42 -10.17
C GLU A 30 -11.15 0.83 -10.18
N THR A 31 -10.27 1.35 -11.04
CA THR A 31 -8.87 0.89 -11.12
C THR A 31 -8.13 1.16 -9.81
N PHE A 32 -8.38 2.31 -9.19
CA PHE A 32 -7.81 2.67 -7.90
C PHE A 32 -8.36 1.81 -6.76
N GLU A 33 -9.65 1.50 -6.75
CA GLU A 33 -10.25 0.60 -5.77
C GLU A 33 -9.64 -0.81 -5.87
N GLU A 34 -9.42 -1.30 -7.09
CA GLU A 34 -8.78 -2.59 -7.31
C GLU A 34 -7.32 -2.60 -6.85
N ALA A 35 -6.56 -1.55 -7.19
CA ALA A 35 -5.21 -1.36 -6.66
C ALA A 35 -5.18 -1.35 -5.13
N MET A 36 -6.14 -0.68 -4.50
CA MET A 36 -6.26 -0.66 -3.04
C MET A 36 -6.54 -2.05 -2.47
N LYS A 37 -7.43 -2.85 -3.06
CA LYS A 37 -7.68 -4.23 -2.62
C LYS A 37 -6.40 -5.08 -2.67
N ASN A 38 -5.60 -4.93 -3.72
CA ASN A 38 -4.36 -5.70 -3.89
C ASN A 38 -3.25 -5.29 -2.92
N VAL A 39 -3.21 -4.02 -2.50
CA VAL A 39 -2.15 -3.49 -1.61
C VAL A 39 -2.52 -3.57 -0.12
N MET A 40 -3.81 -3.65 0.23
CA MET A 40 -4.24 -3.68 1.64
C MET A 40 -3.83 -4.99 2.36
N PRO A 41 -3.01 -4.94 3.42
CA PRO A 41 -2.62 -6.14 4.16
C PRO A 41 -3.71 -6.58 5.15
N VAL A 42 -4.07 -7.86 5.15
CA VAL A 42 -4.95 -8.45 6.18
C VAL A 42 -4.22 -8.75 7.50
N LEU A 43 -2.96 -9.17 7.42
CA LEU A 43 -2.12 -9.48 8.57
C LEU A 43 -0.92 -8.53 8.62
N GLU A 44 -0.54 -8.11 9.82
CA GLU A 44 0.72 -7.41 10.09
C GLU A 44 1.46 -8.10 11.23
N VAL A 45 2.76 -7.84 11.34
CA VAL A 45 3.58 -8.33 12.45
C VAL A 45 3.86 -7.17 13.41
N LYS A 46 3.64 -7.39 14.71
CA LYS A 46 4.06 -6.47 15.77
C LYS A 46 5.14 -7.09 16.63
N ALA A 47 6.12 -6.28 17.02
CA ALA A 47 7.11 -6.69 18.00
C ALA A 47 6.48 -6.72 19.39
N ARG A 48 6.58 -7.85 20.09
CA ARG A 48 6.17 -8.01 21.49
C ARG A 48 7.32 -8.58 22.29
N ARG A 49 7.60 -7.99 23.45
CA ARG A 49 8.64 -8.49 24.36
C ARG A 49 8.02 -9.52 25.31
N VAL A 50 8.56 -10.74 25.31
CA VAL A 50 8.13 -11.85 26.18
C VAL A 50 9.39 -12.52 26.73
N GLY A 51 9.45 -12.73 28.06
CA GLY A 51 10.55 -13.47 28.69
C GLY A 51 11.96 -12.92 28.42
N GLY A 52 12.09 -11.62 28.14
CA GLY A 52 13.38 -10.97 27.87
C GLY A 52 13.74 -10.81 26.39
N SER A 53 13.11 -11.55 25.48
CA SER A 53 13.34 -11.50 24.02
C SER A 53 12.20 -10.80 23.28
N ASN A 54 12.50 -10.24 22.09
CA ASN A 54 11.50 -9.59 21.23
C ASN A 54 11.02 -10.58 20.16
N TYR A 55 9.74 -10.93 20.21
CA TYR A 55 9.09 -11.80 19.24
C TYR A 55 8.27 -11.00 18.23
N GLN A 56 8.21 -11.52 17.02
CA GLN A 56 7.37 -11.03 15.95
C GLN A 56 6.02 -11.75 16.02
N VAL A 57 4.98 -11.06 16.48
CA VAL A 57 3.64 -11.63 16.67
C VAL A 57 2.75 -11.20 15.51
N PRO A 58 2.17 -12.14 14.74
CA PRO A 58 1.21 -11.82 13.69
C PRO A 58 -0.14 -11.41 14.29
N ILE A 59 -0.70 -10.31 13.80
CA ILE A 59 -1.96 -9.71 14.28
C ILE A 59 -2.80 -9.34 13.06
N GLU A 60 -4.12 -9.51 13.19
CA GLU A 60 -5.08 -9.06 12.19
C GLU A 60 -5.19 -7.53 12.17
N VAL A 61 -5.14 -6.97 10.97
CA VAL A 61 -5.17 -5.52 10.76
C VAL A 61 -6.62 -5.05 10.74
N ARG A 62 -6.93 -4.07 11.59
CA ARG A 62 -8.25 -3.43 11.61
C ARG A 62 -8.58 -2.74 10.28
N PRO A 63 -9.86 -2.69 9.83
CA PRO A 63 -10.23 -2.16 8.52
C PRO A 63 -9.72 -0.73 8.22
N ASP A 64 -9.84 0.18 9.18
CA ASP A 64 -9.34 1.56 9.13
C ASP A 64 -7.81 1.64 8.96
N ARG A 65 -7.09 0.72 9.58
CA ARG A 65 -5.65 0.62 9.45
C ARG A 65 -5.23 0.01 8.11
N ARG A 66 -6.00 -0.94 7.56
CA ARG A 66 -5.72 -1.53 6.24
C ARG A 66 -5.72 -0.46 5.14
N THR A 67 -6.76 0.37 5.11
CA THR A 67 -6.87 1.47 4.14
C THR A 67 -5.72 2.47 4.32
N THR A 68 -5.40 2.82 5.56
CA THR A 68 -4.28 3.72 5.88
C THR A 68 -2.93 3.17 5.41
N LEU A 69 -2.67 1.87 5.62
CA LEU A 69 -1.44 1.21 5.16
C LEU A 69 -1.37 1.14 3.64
N GLY A 70 -2.48 0.80 2.98
CA GLY A 70 -2.57 0.74 1.52
C GLY A 70 -2.22 2.08 0.87
N LEU A 71 -2.92 3.15 1.30
CA LEU A 71 -2.67 4.51 0.81
C LEU A 71 -1.22 4.96 1.07
N ARG A 72 -0.68 4.64 2.25
CA ARG A 72 0.69 5.00 2.62
C ARG A 72 1.70 4.30 1.72
N TRP A 73 1.53 3.01 1.45
CA TRP A 73 2.44 2.24 0.61
C TRP A 73 2.39 2.70 -0.84
N ILE A 74 1.21 2.90 -1.42
CA ILE A 74 1.09 3.44 -2.79
C ILE A 74 1.84 4.76 -2.92
N VAL A 75 1.62 5.72 -2.01
CA VAL A 75 2.30 7.03 -2.08
C VAL A 75 3.81 6.91 -1.86
N LEU A 76 4.26 6.04 -0.93
CA LEU A 76 5.67 5.85 -0.65
C LEU A 76 6.41 5.23 -1.83
N TYR A 77 5.85 4.16 -2.41
CA TYR A 77 6.47 3.46 -3.52
C TYR A 77 6.35 4.22 -4.84
N ALA A 78 5.24 4.92 -5.09
CA ALA A 78 5.15 5.85 -6.22
C ALA A 78 6.29 6.89 -6.19
N ARG A 79 6.63 7.45 -5.03
CA ARG A 79 7.74 8.42 -4.93
C ARG A 79 9.10 7.83 -5.25
N LEU A 80 9.32 6.56 -4.95
CA LEU A 80 10.59 5.86 -5.19
C LEU A 80 10.78 5.48 -6.66
N ARG A 81 9.75 5.60 -7.50
CA ARG A 81 9.88 5.32 -8.92
C ARG A 81 10.70 6.39 -9.66
N GLY A 82 11.24 6.01 -10.81
CA GLY A 82 12.18 6.81 -11.60
C GLY A 82 11.57 7.74 -12.64
N GLU A 83 10.25 7.79 -12.81
CA GLU A 83 9.62 8.64 -13.83
C GLU A 83 9.80 10.14 -13.54
N HIS A 84 9.54 11.00 -14.53
CA HIS A 84 9.85 12.42 -14.43
C HIS A 84 8.91 13.18 -13.49
N THR A 85 7.61 12.94 -13.58
CA THR A 85 6.61 13.67 -12.78
C THR A 85 5.95 12.79 -11.73
N MET A 86 5.55 13.38 -10.61
CA MET A 86 4.79 12.66 -9.56
C MET A 86 3.44 12.14 -10.08
N VAL A 87 2.89 12.78 -11.10
CA VAL A 87 1.63 12.40 -11.76
C VAL A 87 1.79 11.04 -12.45
N GLU A 88 2.81 10.92 -13.30
CA GLU A 88 3.14 9.67 -13.99
C GLU A 88 3.51 8.57 -13.00
N ARG A 89 4.33 8.89 -11.99
CA ARG A 89 4.73 7.94 -10.94
C ARG A 89 3.52 7.36 -10.22
N LEU A 90 2.56 8.22 -9.85
CA LEU A 90 1.36 7.79 -9.13
C LEU A 90 0.44 6.98 -10.03
N ALA A 91 0.20 7.42 -11.27
CA ALA A 91 -0.62 6.71 -12.24
C ALA A 91 -0.07 5.30 -12.48
N ARG A 92 1.23 5.18 -12.77
CA ARG A 92 1.88 3.90 -13.01
C ARG A 92 1.87 2.97 -11.80
N GLU A 93 2.15 3.48 -10.60
CA GLU A 93 2.07 2.64 -9.40
C GLU A 93 0.65 2.12 -9.15
N ILE A 94 -0.39 2.93 -9.42
CA ILE A 94 -1.79 2.49 -9.29
C ILE A 94 -2.12 1.41 -10.33
N MET A 95 -1.74 1.61 -11.60
CA MET A 95 -1.98 0.61 -12.66
C MET A 95 -1.21 -0.69 -12.40
N ASP A 96 0.06 -0.61 -12.00
CA ASP A 96 0.87 -1.77 -11.66
C ASP A 96 0.23 -2.52 -10.48
N ALA A 97 -0.21 -1.81 -9.44
CA ALA A 97 -0.87 -2.38 -8.28
C ALA A 97 -2.24 -3.01 -8.61
N ALA A 98 -3.01 -2.41 -9.51
CA ALA A 98 -4.26 -3.00 -10.01
C ALA A 98 -4.01 -4.33 -10.73
N ASN A 99 -2.89 -4.43 -11.45
CA ASN A 99 -2.44 -5.66 -12.12
C ASN A 99 -1.72 -6.65 -11.17
N ASN A 100 -1.81 -6.49 -9.85
CA ASN A 100 -1.09 -7.31 -8.85
C ASN A 100 0.44 -7.30 -9.00
N THR A 101 0.99 -6.20 -9.51
CA THR A 101 2.43 -5.99 -9.69
C THR A 101 2.88 -4.72 -8.97
N GLY A 102 4.17 -4.40 -9.04
CA GLY A 102 4.72 -3.19 -8.43
C GLY A 102 5.23 -3.37 -7.01
N ALA A 103 5.88 -2.33 -6.49
CA ALA A 103 6.57 -2.39 -5.23
C ALA A 103 5.61 -2.34 -4.03
N ALA A 104 4.48 -1.64 -4.16
CA ALA A 104 3.44 -1.60 -3.14
C ALA A 104 2.82 -2.99 -2.89
N VAL A 105 2.52 -3.76 -3.94
CA VAL A 105 1.99 -5.12 -3.81
C VAL A 105 3.04 -6.05 -3.21
N LYS A 106 4.29 -5.99 -3.69
CA LYS A 106 5.40 -6.75 -3.11
C LYS A 106 5.55 -6.52 -1.60
N LYS A 107 5.37 -5.26 -1.14
CA LYS A 107 5.41 -4.95 0.30
C LYS A 107 4.31 -5.66 1.08
N ARG A 108 3.09 -5.73 0.53
CA ARG A 108 1.98 -6.47 1.13
C ARG A 108 2.28 -7.96 1.19
N GLU A 109 2.80 -8.54 0.12
CA GLU A 109 3.20 -9.95 0.06
C GLU A 109 4.29 -10.29 1.07
N ASP A 110 5.33 -9.46 1.16
CA ASP A 110 6.41 -9.64 2.14
C ASP A 110 5.88 -9.57 3.58
N THR A 111 4.90 -8.69 3.84
CA THR A 111 4.25 -8.58 5.15
C THR A 111 3.43 -9.83 5.47
N HIS A 112 2.71 -10.39 4.49
CA HIS A 112 1.96 -11.65 4.67
C HIS A 112 2.89 -12.83 4.87
N ARG A 113 3.95 -12.96 4.05
CA ARG A 113 4.95 -14.02 4.17
C ARG A 113 5.62 -13.99 5.55
N MET A 114 5.92 -12.80 6.07
CA MET A 114 6.48 -12.63 7.41
C MET A 114 5.49 -12.99 8.51
N ALA A 115 4.21 -12.64 8.35
CA ALA A 115 3.16 -13.03 9.29
C ALA A 115 2.95 -14.56 9.32
N ASP A 116 2.96 -15.20 8.16
CA ASP A 116 2.83 -16.66 8.03
C ASP A 116 4.03 -17.41 8.61
N ALA A 117 5.25 -16.92 8.35
CA ALA A 117 6.47 -17.50 8.94
C ALA A 117 6.46 -17.46 10.47
N ASN A 118 5.81 -16.45 11.06
CA ASN A 118 5.68 -16.26 12.51
C ASN A 118 4.33 -16.74 13.07
N ARG A 119 3.56 -17.52 12.31
CA ARG A 119 2.24 -18.02 12.73
C ARG A 119 2.27 -18.79 14.06
N ALA A 120 3.39 -19.45 14.36
CA ALA A 120 3.61 -20.13 15.63
C ALA A 120 3.45 -19.20 16.85
N PHE A 121 3.79 -17.91 16.71
CA PHE A 121 3.72 -16.93 17.80
C PHE A 121 2.37 -16.22 17.93
N ALA A 122 1.35 -16.62 17.15
CA ALA A 122 0.01 -16.01 17.20
C ALA A 122 -0.68 -16.12 18.57
N HIS A 123 -0.28 -17.07 19.41
CA HIS A 123 -0.77 -17.20 20.79
C HIS A 123 -0.33 -16.05 21.69
N TYR A 124 0.77 -15.36 21.37
CA TYR A 124 1.20 -14.15 22.07
C TYR A 124 0.44 -12.90 21.60
N ARG A 125 -0.76 -13.03 21.03
CA ARG A 125 -1.58 -11.87 20.60
C ARG A 125 -2.33 -11.22 21.77
N TRP A 126 -2.54 -11.95 22.86
CA TRP A 126 -3.35 -11.53 24.02
C TRP A 126 -2.45 -11.07 25.17
#